data_AF-A0A0C1ZPB9-F1
#
_entry.id   AF-A0A0C1ZPB9-F1
#
_cell.length_a   1.000
_cell.length_b   1.000
_cell.length_c   1.000
_cell.angle_alpha   90.00
_cell.angle_beta   90.00
_cell.angle_gamma   90.00
#
_symmetry.space_group_name_H-M   'P 1'
#
loop_
_entity.id
_entity.type
_entity.pdbx_description
1 polymer ?
#
loop_
_entity_poly.entity_id
_entity_poly.type
_entity_poly.pdbx_seq_one_letter_code
_entity_poly.pdbx_strand_id
1 'polypeptide(L)'
;MPITKLPQITKLPSLAPADSFDTVGVELSDKSLLKIANDMLSEIKAATFRVGLGMSLPDDPNSWEQVIRKRLDVVPSDIRGRAAHQLERDYGNKLIRARELGRFADINLADRNVLAKVRPPVEMRADVGRLLKISEQQGRIAFHPSVPLSPVKATDLQQQDYLYRNIKFMLDKVYCIDETGTDWLGSDEIDMGGTSVDETGDVKKISAFAVSHDFDTGEYRNFNPDKNVHSFSVLEGGDNWPKVYRVTLAMVERDWGDFPAWIGELYNKAKSRVKEYLAGIAAGVGAAVGGPLGALVGAVAGWVVGWVVDNLIGWITTLWEDDLIGSKTFTFTHAGPRATFGGRTRSSTNALVWNGSGGSYRTYTYWELFN
;
A
#
# COMPACT_ATOMS: atom_id res chain seq x y z
N MET A 1 45.32 12.15 -34.13
CA MET A 1 44.57 12.11 -32.86
C MET A 1 44.16 10.67 -32.62
N PRO A 2 44.54 10.03 -31.50
CA PRO A 2 44.15 8.66 -31.24
C PRO A 2 42.71 8.62 -30.74
N ILE A 3 41.90 7.74 -31.35
CA ILE A 3 40.53 7.44 -30.90
C ILE A 3 40.65 6.68 -29.58
N THR A 4 40.28 7.33 -28.49
CA THR A 4 40.19 6.72 -27.17
C THR A 4 39.10 5.64 -27.23
N LYS A 5 39.49 4.36 -27.15
CA LYS A 5 38.55 3.25 -26.98
C LYS A 5 37.79 3.47 -25.67
N LEU A 6 36.46 3.58 -25.73
CA LEU A 6 35.61 3.53 -24.55
C LEU A 6 35.88 2.23 -23.79
N PRO A 7 35.98 2.26 -22.45
CA PRO A 7 36.19 1.06 -21.67
C PRO A 7 35.03 0.10 -21.90
N GLN A 8 35.32 -1.11 -22.38
CA GLN A 8 34.34 -2.19 -22.37
C GLN A 8 34.05 -2.53 -20.90
N ILE A 9 32.80 -2.33 -20.48
CA ILE A 9 32.33 -2.72 -19.16
C ILE A 9 32.30 -4.25 -19.12
N THR A 10 33.42 -4.86 -18.72
CA THR A 10 33.56 -6.29 -18.60
C THR A 10 32.88 -6.76 -17.31
N LYS A 11 31.63 -7.19 -17.48
CA LYS A 11 30.78 -7.95 -16.54
C LYS A 11 30.32 -7.18 -15.30
N LEU A 12 29.09 -6.66 -15.39
CA LEU A 12 28.27 -6.38 -14.22
C LEU A 12 28.17 -7.65 -13.36
N PRO A 13 28.30 -7.56 -12.02
CA PRO A 13 28.19 -8.72 -11.14
C PRO A 13 26.81 -9.36 -11.31
N SER A 14 26.78 -10.66 -11.63
CA SER A 14 25.54 -11.43 -11.61
C SER A 14 25.12 -11.61 -10.15
N LEU A 15 24.09 -10.89 -9.72
CA LEU A 15 23.48 -11.11 -8.42
C LEU A 15 22.77 -12.47 -8.42
N ALA A 16 22.97 -13.24 -7.35
CA ALA A 16 22.34 -14.54 -7.18
C ALA A 16 20.81 -14.37 -7.15
N PRO A 17 20.06 -15.29 -7.78
CA PRO A 17 18.61 -15.22 -7.80
C PRO A 17 18.03 -15.36 -6.38
N ALA A 18 17.09 -14.50 -6.04
CA ALA A 18 16.17 -14.76 -4.93
C ALA A 18 15.01 -15.57 -5.51
N ASP A 19 14.97 -16.87 -5.21
CA ASP A 19 13.92 -17.78 -5.71
C ASP A 19 12.57 -17.62 -4.97
N SER A 20 12.49 -16.64 -4.06
CA SER A 20 11.29 -16.33 -3.28
C SER A 20 11.13 -14.82 -3.10
N PHE A 21 9.89 -14.36 -3.19
CA PHE A 21 9.48 -13.04 -2.70
C PHE A 21 8.74 -13.28 -1.41
N ASP A 22 9.28 -12.75 -0.33
CA ASP A 22 8.56 -12.73 0.93
C ASP A 22 7.36 -11.80 0.80
N THR A 23 6.18 -12.29 1.18
CA THR A 23 5.16 -11.41 1.74
C THR A 23 5.72 -10.89 3.05
N VAL A 24 6.53 -9.83 2.95
CA VAL A 24 6.87 -9.06 4.12
C VAL A 24 5.58 -8.32 4.47
N GLY A 25 4.87 -8.82 5.48
CA GLY A 25 4.03 -7.94 6.28
C GLY A 25 4.97 -6.82 6.70
N VAL A 26 4.85 -5.68 6.05
CA VAL A 26 5.81 -4.60 6.22
C VAL A 26 5.61 -4.07 7.63
N GLU A 27 6.36 -4.61 8.56
CA GLU A 27 6.66 -3.84 9.74
C GLU A 27 7.53 -2.69 9.24
N LEU A 28 6.95 -1.48 9.22
CA LEU A 28 7.71 -0.25 9.09
C LEU A 28 8.71 -0.24 10.24
N SER A 29 9.89 -0.83 10.03
CA SER A 29 10.93 -1.01 11.05
C SER A 29 11.62 0.31 11.37
N ASP A 30 11.54 1.26 10.43
CA ASP A 30 11.88 2.65 10.67
C ASP A 30 10.85 3.27 11.64
N LYS A 31 11.31 3.54 12.85
CA LYS A 31 10.49 4.13 13.92
C LYS A 31 9.90 5.49 13.55
N SER A 32 10.59 6.29 12.74
CA SER A 32 10.14 7.62 12.33
C SER A 32 9.04 7.51 11.25
N LEU A 33 9.23 6.64 10.26
CA LEU A 33 8.19 6.35 9.26
C LEU A 33 6.97 5.69 9.89
N LEU A 34 7.18 4.75 10.80
CA LEU A 34 6.12 4.12 11.57
C LEU A 34 5.36 5.17 12.40
N LYS A 35 6.05 6.14 12.99
CA LYS A 35 5.41 7.25 13.71
C LYS A 35 4.52 8.06 12.76
N ILE A 36 5.01 8.47 11.59
CA ILE A 36 4.24 9.22 10.58
C ILE A 36 3.02 8.42 10.14
N ALA A 37 3.21 7.15 9.80
CA ALA A 37 2.14 6.27 9.36
C ALA A 37 1.08 6.07 10.45
N ASN A 38 1.49 5.81 11.69
CA ASN A 38 0.60 5.71 12.85
C ASN A 38 -0.19 7.00 13.10
N ASP A 39 0.43 8.16 12.93
CA ASP A 39 -0.24 9.45 13.12
C ASP A 39 -1.29 9.70 12.04
N MET A 40 -0.98 9.41 10.79
CA MET A 40 -1.93 9.47 9.70
C MET A 40 -3.09 8.49 9.90
N LEU A 41 -2.79 7.26 10.28
CA LEU A 41 -3.82 6.28 10.61
C LEU A 41 -4.70 6.76 11.78
N SER A 42 -4.10 7.34 12.82
CA SER A 42 -4.84 7.91 13.95
C SER A 42 -5.74 9.08 13.53
N GLU A 43 -5.29 9.93 12.60
CA GLU A 43 -6.09 11.01 12.02
C GLU A 43 -7.32 10.44 11.28
N ILE A 44 -7.14 9.38 10.49
CA ILE A 44 -8.23 8.75 9.73
C ILE A 44 -9.19 8.00 10.67
N LYS A 45 -8.67 7.31 11.69
CA LYS A 45 -9.49 6.69 12.75
C LYS A 45 -10.31 7.76 13.47
N ALA A 46 -9.71 8.88 13.85
CA ALA A 46 -10.41 10.00 14.46
C ALA A 46 -11.54 10.55 13.56
N ALA A 47 -11.29 10.67 12.26
CA ALA A 47 -12.32 11.03 11.29
C ALA A 47 -13.46 9.99 11.25
N THR A 48 -13.14 8.71 11.34
CA THR A 48 -14.15 7.66 11.37
C THR A 48 -14.98 7.67 12.65
N PHE A 49 -14.37 7.90 13.83
CA PHE A 49 -15.13 8.12 15.06
C PHE A 49 -16.08 9.31 14.92
N ARG A 50 -15.62 10.42 14.34
CA ARG A 50 -16.48 11.60 14.12
C ARG A 50 -17.69 11.29 13.25
N VAL A 51 -17.46 10.59 12.13
CA VAL A 51 -18.52 10.23 11.19
C VAL A 51 -19.48 9.21 11.81
N GLY A 52 -18.97 8.12 12.39
CA GLY A 52 -19.78 7.05 12.96
C GLY A 52 -20.57 7.46 14.20
N LEU A 53 -20.10 8.45 14.96
CA LEU A 53 -20.80 9.02 16.12
C LEU A 53 -21.72 10.20 15.75
N GLY A 54 -21.91 10.50 14.46
CA GLY A 54 -22.79 11.57 14.01
C GLY A 54 -22.36 12.97 14.43
N MET A 55 -21.06 13.22 14.58
CA MET A 55 -20.53 14.53 14.96
C MET A 55 -20.61 15.54 13.80
N SER A 56 -20.50 16.83 14.11
CA SER A 56 -20.45 17.88 13.09
C SER A 56 -19.20 17.74 12.21
N LEU A 57 -19.40 17.57 10.89
CA LEU A 57 -18.32 17.37 9.92
C LEU A 57 -17.92 18.69 9.24
N PRO A 58 -16.65 18.86 8.82
CA PRO A 58 -16.21 20.01 8.05
C PRO A 58 -16.89 20.09 6.67
N ASP A 59 -16.99 21.30 6.10
CA ASP A 59 -17.55 21.54 4.77
C ASP A 59 -16.62 21.12 3.63
N ASP A 60 -15.32 20.96 3.90
CA ASP A 60 -14.33 20.59 2.88
C ASP A 60 -14.64 19.18 2.33
N PRO A 61 -15.08 19.05 1.06
CA PRO A 61 -15.45 17.77 0.46
C PRO A 61 -14.27 16.80 0.36
N ASN A 62 -13.04 17.30 0.52
CA ASN A 62 -11.83 16.49 0.50
C ASN A 62 -11.37 16.09 1.90
N SER A 63 -12.04 16.47 2.98
CA SER A 63 -11.66 16.04 4.34
C SER A 63 -11.81 14.53 4.53
N TRP A 64 -11.06 13.95 5.46
CA TRP A 64 -11.17 12.52 5.77
C TRP A 64 -12.60 12.14 6.14
N GLU A 65 -13.26 12.98 6.93
CA GLU A 65 -14.64 12.81 7.33
C GLU A 65 -15.60 12.71 6.13
N GLN A 66 -15.37 13.49 5.07
CA GLN A 66 -16.22 13.45 3.88
C GLN A 66 -16.00 12.19 3.05
N VAL A 67 -14.74 11.75 2.89
CA VAL A 67 -14.40 10.49 2.21
C VAL A 67 -15.02 9.30 2.95
N ILE A 68 -14.92 9.28 4.29
CA ILE A 68 -15.51 8.22 5.12
C ILE A 68 -17.04 8.29 5.10
N ARG A 69 -17.63 9.49 5.21
CA ARG A 69 -19.09 9.67 5.18
C ARG A 69 -19.70 9.12 3.89
N LYS A 70 -19.12 9.40 2.73
CA LYS A 70 -19.61 8.86 1.45
C LYS A 70 -19.69 7.34 1.45
N ARG A 71 -18.69 6.66 2.04
CA ARG A 71 -18.72 5.21 2.18
C ARG A 71 -19.76 4.78 3.20
N LEU A 72 -19.87 5.46 4.33
CA LEU A 72 -20.83 5.12 5.37
C LEU A 72 -22.28 5.31 4.89
N ASP A 73 -22.57 6.32 4.07
CA ASP A 73 -23.92 6.63 3.60
C ASP A 73 -24.54 5.53 2.73
N VAL A 74 -23.71 4.71 2.08
CA VAL A 74 -24.17 3.55 1.30
C VAL A 74 -24.26 2.27 2.13
N VAL A 75 -23.82 2.28 3.40
CA VAL A 75 -23.91 1.13 4.30
C VAL A 75 -25.34 1.05 4.88
N PRO A 76 -25.97 -0.14 4.90
CA PRO A 76 -27.25 -0.38 5.56
C PRO A 76 -27.34 0.23 6.96
N SER A 77 -28.52 0.78 7.30
CA SER A 77 -28.70 1.54 8.55
C SER A 77 -28.50 0.70 9.81
N ASP A 78 -28.79 -0.60 9.76
CA ASP A 78 -28.58 -1.54 10.85
C ASP A 78 -27.09 -1.80 11.09
N ILE A 79 -26.29 -2.01 10.02
CA ILE A 79 -24.82 -2.13 10.09
C ILE A 79 -24.23 -0.84 10.65
N ARG A 80 -24.68 0.33 10.15
CA ARG A 80 -24.27 1.62 10.69
C ARG A 80 -24.60 1.76 12.17
N GLY A 81 -25.77 1.30 12.60
CA GLY A 81 -26.18 1.32 14.00
C GLY A 81 -25.27 0.46 14.88
N ARG A 82 -24.95 -0.76 14.46
CA ARG A 82 -24.01 -1.66 15.16
C ARG A 82 -22.64 -1.02 15.32
N ALA A 83 -22.11 -0.47 14.23
CA ALA A 83 -20.81 0.19 14.24
C ALA A 83 -20.81 1.48 15.05
N ALA A 84 -21.88 2.28 15.01
CA ALA A 84 -22.02 3.47 15.84
C ALA A 84 -21.99 3.08 17.33
N HIS A 85 -22.69 2.02 17.73
CA HIS A 85 -22.63 1.50 19.11
C HIS A 85 -21.23 0.98 19.48
N GLN A 86 -20.55 0.29 18.56
CA GLN A 86 -19.17 -0.15 18.74
C GLN A 86 -18.23 1.05 18.97
N LEU A 87 -18.30 2.05 18.09
CA LEU A 87 -17.52 3.28 18.19
C LEU A 87 -17.87 4.07 19.45
N GLU A 88 -19.12 4.10 19.89
CA GLU A 88 -19.54 4.78 21.11
C GLU A 88 -18.89 4.13 22.35
N ARG A 89 -18.92 2.79 22.40
CA ARG A 89 -18.28 2.01 23.45
C ARG A 89 -16.77 2.25 23.46
N ASP A 90 -16.13 2.20 22.30
CA ASP A 90 -14.68 2.36 22.16
C ASP A 90 -14.24 3.80 22.46
N TYR A 91 -15.05 4.79 22.06
CA TYR A 91 -14.79 6.21 22.32
C TYR A 91 -14.96 6.57 23.80
N GLY A 92 -15.95 5.97 24.48
CA GLY A 92 -16.17 6.11 25.92
C GLY A 92 -15.07 5.45 26.77
N ASN A 93 -14.41 4.42 26.24
CA ASN A 93 -13.30 3.76 26.92
C ASN A 93 -11.98 4.48 26.66
N LYS A 94 -11.46 5.17 27.69
CA LYS A 94 -10.19 5.93 27.59
C LYS A 94 -9.00 5.11 27.09
N LEU A 95 -8.88 3.84 27.48
CA LEU A 95 -7.76 2.99 27.07
C LEU A 95 -7.86 2.60 25.60
N ILE A 96 -9.06 2.23 25.14
CA ILE A 96 -9.30 1.92 23.72
C ILE A 96 -9.12 3.18 22.89
N ARG A 97 -9.70 4.31 23.31
CA ARG A 97 -9.52 5.60 22.66
C ARG A 97 -8.05 6.01 22.55
N ALA A 98 -7.26 5.85 23.61
CA ALA A 98 -5.81 6.12 23.58
C ALA A 98 -5.07 5.19 22.61
N ARG A 99 -5.42 3.91 22.59
CA ARG A 99 -4.86 2.91 21.67
C ARG A 99 -5.17 3.24 20.21
N GLU A 100 -6.43 3.56 19.89
CA GLU A 100 -6.88 3.76 18.52
C GLU A 100 -6.50 5.14 17.95
N LEU A 101 -6.56 6.18 18.79
CA LEU A 101 -6.40 7.57 18.34
C LEU A 101 -5.02 8.15 18.61
N GLY A 102 -4.15 7.44 19.36
CA GLY A 102 -2.82 7.95 19.71
C GLY A 102 -2.90 9.36 20.30
N ARG A 103 -2.18 10.32 19.69
CA ARG A 103 -2.20 11.72 20.15
C ARG A 103 -3.53 12.46 19.95
N PHE A 104 -4.44 11.92 19.15
CA PHE A 104 -5.78 12.48 18.94
C PHE A 104 -6.75 12.08 20.06
N ALA A 105 -6.34 11.17 20.95
CA ALA A 105 -7.18 10.69 22.05
C ALA A 105 -7.64 11.82 22.98
N ASP A 106 -6.79 12.79 23.28
CA ASP A 106 -7.13 13.89 24.21
C ASP A 106 -7.81 15.07 23.52
N ILE A 107 -7.96 15.02 22.19
CA ILE A 107 -8.55 16.11 21.43
C ILE A 107 -10.08 16.02 21.47
N ASN A 108 -10.76 17.17 21.60
CA ASN A 108 -12.21 17.23 21.49
C ASN A 108 -12.65 17.01 20.03
N LEU A 109 -13.02 15.76 19.70
CA LEU A 109 -13.53 15.41 18.38
C LEU A 109 -14.89 16.04 18.05
N ALA A 110 -15.56 16.76 18.96
CA ALA A 110 -16.77 17.51 18.62
C ALA A 110 -16.50 18.84 17.90
N ASP A 111 -15.27 19.40 17.94
CA ASP A 111 -14.94 20.61 17.17
C ASP A 111 -14.97 20.29 15.66
N ARG A 112 -15.85 20.95 14.92
CA ARG A 112 -16.04 20.77 13.48
C ARG A 112 -14.76 20.79 12.64
N ASN A 113 -13.77 21.60 13.02
CA ASN A 113 -12.54 21.80 12.23
C ASN A 113 -11.30 21.22 12.90
N VAL A 114 -11.46 20.28 13.83
CA VAL A 114 -10.37 19.86 14.69
C VAL A 114 -9.21 19.23 13.92
N LEU A 115 -9.48 18.31 12.99
CA LEU A 115 -8.43 17.58 12.24
C LEU A 115 -7.72 18.49 11.24
N ALA A 116 -8.44 19.43 10.61
CA ALA A 116 -7.85 20.42 9.71
C ALA A 116 -6.80 21.32 10.39
N LYS A 117 -6.93 21.54 11.71
CA LYS A 117 -6.00 22.34 12.51
C LYS A 117 -4.81 21.54 13.02
N VAL A 118 -4.87 20.21 13.00
CA VAL A 118 -3.80 19.37 13.55
C VAL A 118 -2.62 19.38 12.60
N ARG A 119 -1.50 19.90 13.09
CA ARG A 119 -0.22 19.84 12.39
C ARG A 119 0.55 18.59 12.80
N PRO A 120 1.44 18.06 11.94
CA PRO A 120 2.40 17.04 12.34
C PRO A 120 3.21 17.51 13.57
N PRO A 121 3.48 16.66 14.58
CA PRO A 121 4.35 17.00 15.70
C PRO A 121 5.72 17.49 15.23
N VAL A 122 6.32 18.45 15.95
CA VAL A 122 7.63 19.03 15.60
C VAL A 122 8.72 17.96 15.47
N GLU A 123 8.68 16.92 16.31
CA GLU A 123 9.62 15.80 16.26
C GLU A 123 9.56 15.03 14.94
N MET A 124 8.37 14.82 14.36
CA MET A 124 8.25 14.23 13.02
C MET A 124 8.83 15.15 11.94
N ARG A 125 8.87 16.45 12.20
CA ARG A 125 9.54 17.43 11.34
C ARG A 125 11.05 17.50 11.53
N ALA A 126 11.58 16.98 12.61
CA ALA A 126 13.02 16.85 12.80
C ALA A 126 13.57 15.54 12.18
N ASP A 127 12.72 14.53 12.04
CA ASP A 127 13.11 13.18 11.61
C ASP A 127 13.56 13.09 10.13
N VAL A 128 13.45 14.14 9.30
CA VAL A 128 13.95 14.08 7.91
C VAL A 128 15.47 13.99 7.80
N GLY A 129 16.22 14.62 8.70
CA GLY A 129 17.67 14.39 8.74
C GLY A 129 18.01 12.92 9.01
N ARG A 130 17.06 12.19 9.63
CA ARG A 130 17.12 10.76 9.89
C ARG A 130 16.61 9.94 8.72
N LEU A 131 15.51 10.33 8.06
CA LEU A 131 15.01 9.70 6.82
C LEU A 131 16.01 9.79 5.67
N LEU A 132 16.78 10.87 5.58
CA LEU A 132 17.90 11.01 4.65
C LEU A 132 19.03 10.02 4.97
N LYS A 133 19.41 9.87 6.25
CA LYS A 133 20.39 8.87 6.68
C LYS A 133 19.89 7.43 6.52
N ILE A 134 18.60 7.21 6.75
CA ILE A 134 17.96 5.90 6.60
C ILE A 134 17.83 5.57 5.12
N SER A 135 17.57 6.51 4.23
CA SER A 135 17.72 6.32 2.78
C SER A 135 19.12 5.87 2.39
N GLU A 136 20.13 6.60 2.85
CA GLU A 136 21.54 6.31 2.59
C GLU A 136 21.92 4.92 3.14
N GLN A 137 21.25 4.48 4.21
CA GLN A 137 21.42 3.17 4.82
C GLN A 137 20.50 2.08 4.25
N GLN A 138 19.30 2.39 3.72
CA GLN A 138 18.31 1.43 3.22
C GLN A 138 18.59 0.96 1.81
N GLY A 139 19.43 1.68 1.06
CA GLY A 139 20.21 1.07 -0.02
C GLY A 139 21.04 -0.16 0.45
N ARG A 140 21.19 -0.37 1.77
CA ARG A 140 21.82 -1.54 2.40
C ARG A 140 20.88 -2.45 3.21
N ILE A 141 19.64 -2.05 3.55
CA ILE A 141 18.84 -2.72 4.63
C ILE A 141 17.67 -3.60 4.11
N ALA A 142 17.29 -3.57 2.83
CA ALA A 142 16.30 -4.51 2.30
C ALA A 142 16.88 -5.86 1.83
N PHE A 143 17.96 -6.33 2.46
CA PHE A 143 18.64 -7.57 2.06
C PHE A 143 18.49 -8.68 3.09
N HIS A 144 18.10 -9.84 2.57
CA HIS A 144 18.50 -11.12 3.13
C HIS A 144 20.03 -11.10 3.35
N PRO A 145 20.55 -11.48 4.54
CA PRO A 145 21.91 -11.18 5.01
C PRO A 145 23.07 -11.84 4.22
N SER A 146 22.81 -12.45 3.07
CA SER A 146 23.78 -13.25 2.32
C SER A 146 24.21 -12.68 0.96
N VAL A 147 23.76 -11.49 0.55
CA VAL A 147 24.16 -10.89 -0.74
C VAL A 147 24.98 -9.61 -0.52
N PRO A 148 26.31 -9.66 -0.65
CA PRO A 148 27.13 -8.45 -0.69
C PRO A 148 26.83 -7.69 -2.00
N LEU A 149 26.16 -6.54 -1.89
CA LEU A 149 26.00 -5.63 -3.01
C LEU A 149 27.26 -4.78 -3.20
N SER A 150 27.86 -4.86 -4.38
CA SER A 150 28.80 -3.85 -4.85
C SER A 150 28.02 -2.67 -5.45
N PRO A 151 28.22 -1.42 -4.99
CA PRO A 151 27.61 -0.25 -5.61
C PRO A 151 28.12 -0.10 -7.05
N VAL A 152 27.22 -0.23 -8.02
CA VAL A 152 27.50 0.16 -9.41
C VAL A 152 27.46 1.69 -9.45
N LYS A 153 28.51 2.33 -9.97
CA LYS A 153 28.53 3.80 -10.12
C LYS A 153 27.44 4.23 -11.12
N ALA A 154 26.69 5.25 -10.75
CA ALA A 154 25.39 5.65 -11.30
C ALA A 154 25.41 6.37 -12.68
N THR A 155 26.27 5.98 -13.63
CA THR A 155 26.36 6.70 -14.92
C THR A 155 26.42 5.87 -16.20
N ASP A 156 26.35 4.54 -16.14
CA ASP A 156 26.73 3.75 -17.33
C ASP A 156 25.67 2.75 -17.84
N LEU A 157 24.48 2.62 -17.21
CA LEU A 157 23.47 1.69 -17.73
C LEU A 157 22.67 2.30 -18.88
N GLN A 158 22.79 1.70 -20.06
CA GLN A 158 21.94 1.97 -21.22
C GLN A 158 20.74 1.00 -21.22
N GLN A 159 19.67 1.34 -21.94
CA GLN A 159 18.48 0.45 -22.05
C GLN A 159 18.81 -0.98 -22.51
N GLN A 160 19.91 -1.18 -23.24
CA GLN A 160 20.38 -2.50 -23.69
C GLN A 160 21.00 -3.35 -22.57
N ASP A 161 21.37 -2.73 -21.45
CA ASP A 161 21.93 -3.44 -20.29
C ASP A 161 20.85 -4.14 -19.47
N TYR A 162 19.59 -3.72 -19.66
CA TYR A 162 18.40 -4.30 -19.04
C TYR A 162 17.96 -5.56 -19.78
N LEU A 163 17.91 -6.68 -19.07
CA LEU A 163 17.43 -7.94 -19.66
C LEU A 163 15.91 -7.92 -19.89
N TYR A 164 15.20 -7.24 -18.98
CA TYR A 164 13.77 -6.99 -19.01
C TYR A 164 13.51 -5.53 -18.71
N ARG A 165 12.50 -4.94 -19.34
CA ARG A 165 12.18 -3.50 -19.21
C ARG A 165 10.98 -3.25 -18.32
N ASN A 166 10.20 -4.29 -18.05
CA ASN A 166 8.97 -4.17 -17.32
C ASN A 166 8.76 -5.37 -16.39
N ILE A 167 7.94 -5.14 -15.36
CA ILE A 167 7.47 -6.16 -14.43
C ILE A 167 5.95 -6.09 -14.37
N LYS A 168 5.27 -7.24 -14.25
CA LYS A 168 3.84 -7.32 -13.97
C LYS A 168 3.61 -8.06 -12.65
N PHE A 169 2.63 -7.60 -11.89
CA PHE A 169 2.00 -8.41 -10.85
C PHE A 169 0.75 -9.07 -11.43
N MET A 170 0.69 -10.39 -11.32
CA MET A 170 -0.28 -11.23 -12.01
C MET A 170 -1.13 -12.01 -11.01
N LEU A 171 -2.41 -12.17 -11.33
CA LEU A 171 -3.37 -13.01 -10.62
C LEU A 171 -3.75 -14.18 -11.54
N ASP A 172 -3.34 -15.39 -11.16
CA ASP A 172 -3.59 -16.65 -11.89
C ASP A 172 -5.02 -17.12 -11.66
N LYS A 173 -5.38 -17.32 -10.40
CA LYS A 173 -6.72 -17.75 -10.00
C LYS A 173 -7.06 -17.35 -8.58
N VAL A 174 -8.36 -17.36 -8.29
CA VAL A 174 -8.91 -17.30 -6.94
C VAL A 174 -9.64 -18.61 -6.68
N TYR A 175 -9.53 -19.11 -5.45
CA TYR A 175 -10.25 -20.28 -4.97
C TYR A 175 -11.14 -19.85 -3.80
N CYS A 176 -12.43 -20.11 -3.87
CA CYS A 176 -13.33 -19.95 -2.74
C CYS A 176 -13.13 -21.13 -1.80
N ILE A 177 -12.57 -20.88 -0.62
CA ILE A 177 -12.40 -21.89 0.42
C ILE A 177 -13.70 -22.06 1.19
N ASP A 178 -14.37 -20.94 1.48
CA ASP A 178 -15.60 -20.83 2.26
C ASP A 178 -16.30 -19.54 1.83
N GLU A 179 -17.59 -19.59 1.50
CA GLU A 179 -18.38 -18.41 1.10
C GLU A 179 -18.81 -17.56 2.31
N THR A 180 -19.24 -16.32 2.06
CA THR A 180 -19.71 -15.38 3.10
C THR A 180 -21.13 -15.73 3.58
N GLY A 181 -21.35 -16.92 4.16
CA GLY A 181 -22.65 -17.24 4.76
C GLY A 181 -22.97 -18.71 4.97
N THR A 182 -23.94 -18.99 5.84
CA THR A 182 -24.50 -20.35 6.01
C THR A 182 -25.72 -20.51 5.12
N ASP A 183 -25.56 -21.21 4.00
CA ASP A 183 -26.59 -22.00 3.30
C ASP A 183 -27.99 -21.35 3.23
N TRP A 184 -28.34 -20.73 2.09
CA TRP A 184 -29.58 -21.19 1.42
C TRP A 184 -29.83 -20.71 -0.02
N LEU A 185 -29.39 -19.56 -0.55
CA LEU A 185 -29.82 -19.14 -1.91
C LEU A 185 -28.97 -18.09 -2.66
N GLY A 186 -27.74 -17.76 -2.24
CA GLY A 186 -26.93 -16.73 -2.90
C GLY A 186 -25.46 -17.11 -3.00
N SER A 187 -24.80 -16.64 -4.04
CA SER A 187 -23.40 -16.88 -4.36
C SER A 187 -22.63 -15.58 -4.29
N ASP A 188 -21.38 -15.60 -3.84
CA ASP A 188 -20.67 -14.37 -3.51
C ASP A 188 -20.25 -13.59 -4.77
N GLU A 189 -20.53 -12.29 -4.77
CA GLU A 189 -19.96 -11.37 -5.76
C GLU A 189 -18.64 -10.81 -5.25
N ILE A 190 -17.50 -11.30 -5.72
CA ILE A 190 -16.18 -10.86 -5.22
C ILE A 190 -15.54 -9.85 -6.17
N ASP A 191 -15.21 -8.68 -5.64
CA ASP A 191 -14.41 -7.65 -6.30
C ASP A 191 -13.02 -7.54 -5.64
N MET A 192 -12.02 -7.17 -6.44
CA MET A 192 -10.70 -6.79 -5.94
C MET A 192 -10.25 -5.45 -6.54
N GLY A 193 -9.54 -4.65 -5.76
CA GLY A 193 -8.96 -3.38 -6.21
C GLY A 193 -7.90 -2.88 -5.23
N GLY A 194 -7.25 -1.75 -5.51
CA GLY A 194 -6.29 -1.22 -4.56
C GLY A 194 -5.32 -0.19 -5.14
N THR A 195 -4.04 -0.32 -4.78
CA THR A 195 -2.99 0.63 -5.14
C THR A 195 -1.67 -0.07 -5.42
N SER A 196 -0.87 0.49 -6.32
CA SER A 196 0.51 0.08 -6.54
C SER A 196 1.46 1.21 -6.20
N VAL A 197 2.68 0.86 -5.81
CA VAL A 197 3.77 1.78 -5.49
C VAL A 197 5.01 1.29 -6.24
N ASP A 198 5.65 2.14 -7.01
CA ASP A 198 6.92 1.80 -7.67
C ASP A 198 8.16 2.19 -6.84
N GLU A 199 9.34 2.00 -7.39
CA GLU A 199 10.62 2.30 -6.73
C GLU A 199 10.87 3.80 -6.54
N THR A 200 10.25 4.63 -7.36
CA THR A 200 10.23 6.09 -7.15
C THR A 200 9.21 6.47 -6.10
N GLY A 201 8.38 5.52 -5.68
CA GLY A 201 7.15 5.65 -4.92
C GLY A 201 6.16 6.63 -5.51
N ASP A 202 6.14 6.71 -6.84
CA ASP A 202 4.88 7.03 -7.48
C ASP A 202 3.88 5.93 -7.10
N VAL A 203 2.70 6.40 -6.76
CA VAL A 203 1.61 5.55 -6.35
C VAL A 203 0.57 5.63 -7.46
N LYS A 204 0.00 4.49 -7.85
CA LYS A 204 -1.04 4.40 -8.87
C LYS A 204 -2.23 3.63 -8.33
N LYS A 205 -3.42 4.01 -8.78
CA LYS A 205 -4.66 3.28 -8.46
C LYS A 205 -4.68 1.98 -9.26
N ILE A 206 -5.04 0.89 -8.60
CA ILE A 206 -5.47 -0.36 -9.23
C ILE A 206 -7.00 -0.32 -9.23
N SER A 207 -7.58 -0.14 -10.41
CA SER A 207 -9.04 -0.12 -10.58
C SER A 207 -9.66 -1.41 -10.05
N ALA A 208 -10.84 -1.28 -9.45
CA ALA A 208 -11.58 -2.46 -9.02
C ALA A 208 -11.96 -3.32 -10.22
N PHE A 209 -12.02 -4.63 -10.00
CA PHE A 209 -12.44 -5.61 -10.98
C PHE A 209 -13.15 -6.77 -10.30
N ALA A 210 -14.13 -7.34 -11.00
CA ALA A 210 -14.79 -8.55 -10.56
C ALA A 210 -13.85 -9.76 -10.68
N VAL A 211 -13.81 -10.53 -9.61
CA VAL A 211 -13.27 -11.90 -9.56
C VAL A 211 -14.36 -12.85 -10.06
N SER A 212 -15.48 -12.94 -9.34
CA SER A 212 -16.68 -13.70 -9.74
C SER A 212 -17.93 -12.96 -9.27
N HIS A 213 -19.07 -13.25 -9.89
CA HIS A 213 -20.41 -12.76 -9.49
C HIS A 213 -21.30 -13.90 -8.96
N ASP A 214 -20.66 -15.04 -8.74
CA ASP A 214 -21.26 -16.34 -8.50
C ASP A 214 -20.08 -17.19 -8.02
N PHE A 215 -19.69 -17.03 -6.75
CA PHE A 215 -18.50 -17.71 -6.22
C PHE A 215 -18.86 -18.66 -5.08
N ASP A 216 -19.09 -19.91 -5.43
CA ASP A 216 -19.48 -20.92 -4.43
C ASP A 216 -18.27 -21.56 -3.76
N THR A 217 -18.50 -22.04 -2.54
CA THR A 217 -17.51 -22.81 -1.78
C THR A 217 -16.93 -23.98 -2.60
N GLY A 218 -15.61 -24.01 -2.73
CA GLY A 218 -14.89 -25.04 -3.48
C GLY A 218 -14.68 -24.74 -4.97
N GLU A 219 -15.16 -23.60 -5.46
CA GLU A 219 -14.95 -23.19 -6.84
C GLU A 219 -13.62 -22.49 -7.07
N TYR A 220 -13.14 -22.57 -8.32
CA TYR A 220 -12.00 -21.80 -8.81
C TYR A 220 -12.45 -20.81 -9.87
N ARG A 221 -12.12 -19.54 -9.65
CA ARG A 221 -12.07 -18.56 -10.71
C ARG A 221 -10.68 -18.56 -11.34
N ASN A 222 -10.54 -19.26 -12.46
CA ASN A 222 -9.30 -19.23 -13.26
C ASN A 222 -9.32 -18.06 -14.24
N PHE A 223 -8.26 -17.26 -14.26
CA PHE A 223 -8.08 -16.22 -15.28
C PHE A 223 -7.33 -16.82 -16.47
N ASN A 224 -7.94 -16.79 -17.66
CA ASN A 224 -7.28 -17.24 -18.89
C ASN A 224 -7.49 -16.21 -20.01
N PRO A 225 -6.47 -15.40 -20.37
CA PRO A 225 -5.12 -15.40 -19.79
C PRO A 225 -5.09 -14.92 -18.33
N ASP A 226 -4.04 -15.27 -17.57
CA ASP A 226 -3.78 -14.78 -16.21
C ASP A 226 -3.94 -13.25 -16.17
N LYS A 227 -4.58 -12.73 -15.12
CA LYS A 227 -4.94 -11.31 -15.05
C LYS A 227 -3.73 -10.46 -14.67
N ASN A 228 -3.36 -9.53 -15.54
CA ASN A 228 -2.43 -8.45 -15.19
C ASN A 228 -3.11 -7.46 -14.25
N VAL A 229 -2.72 -7.48 -12.99
CA VAL A 229 -3.24 -6.57 -11.95
C VAL A 229 -2.58 -5.19 -12.09
N HIS A 230 -1.26 -5.17 -12.26
CA HIS A 230 -0.51 -3.94 -12.47
C HIS A 230 0.84 -4.20 -13.15
N SER A 231 1.37 -3.19 -13.83
CA SER A 231 2.68 -3.25 -14.46
C SER A 231 3.54 -2.04 -14.10
N PHE A 232 4.83 -2.28 -13.96
CA PHE A 232 5.84 -1.30 -13.62
C PHE A 232 6.92 -1.27 -14.70
N SER A 233 7.48 -0.10 -14.95
CA SER A 233 8.69 0.04 -15.76
C SER A 233 9.90 -0.11 -14.85
N VAL A 234 10.85 -0.97 -15.21
CA VAL A 234 12.12 -1.07 -14.46
C VAL A 234 13.12 -0.01 -14.88
N LEU A 235 12.77 0.84 -15.86
CA LEU A 235 13.60 1.94 -16.34
C LEU A 235 13.38 3.22 -15.54
N GLU A 236 12.28 3.30 -14.80
CA GLU A 236 11.97 4.41 -13.89
C GLU A 236 12.98 4.45 -12.73
N GLY A 237 13.12 5.57 -12.04
CA GLY A 237 14.03 5.68 -10.87
C GLY A 237 15.54 5.59 -11.17
N GLY A 238 15.95 5.46 -12.43
CA GLY A 238 17.36 5.45 -12.86
C GLY A 238 18.14 4.22 -12.40
N ASP A 239 19.43 4.39 -12.11
CA ASP A 239 20.35 3.29 -11.75
C ASP A 239 20.35 2.95 -10.24
N ASN A 240 19.31 3.41 -9.54
CA ASN A 240 19.14 3.17 -8.10
C ASN A 240 18.61 1.76 -7.89
N TRP A 241 19.53 0.81 -7.71
CA TRP A 241 19.23 -0.58 -7.40
C TRP A 241 19.55 -0.90 -5.92
N PRO A 242 18.79 -1.80 -5.28
CA PRO A 242 17.64 -2.53 -5.80
C PRO A 242 16.38 -1.66 -5.95
N LYS A 243 15.46 -2.08 -6.83
CA LYS A 243 14.16 -1.41 -7.03
C LYS A 243 13.08 -2.19 -6.30
N VAL A 244 12.16 -1.52 -5.62
CA VAL A 244 11.11 -2.17 -4.84
C VAL A 244 9.73 -1.72 -5.29
N TYR A 245 8.93 -2.68 -5.71
CA TYR A 245 7.58 -2.50 -6.21
C TYR A 245 6.59 -3.11 -5.22
N ARG A 246 5.44 -2.47 -5.03
CA ARG A 246 4.38 -2.98 -4.17
C ARG A 246 3.04 -2.90 -4.85
N VAL A 247 2.22 -3.89 -4.55
CA VAL A 247 0.80 -3.93 -4.91
C VAL A 247 0.03 -4.22 -3.64
N THR A 248 -0.80 -3.28 -3.21
CA THR A 248 -1.74 -3.45 -2.12
C THR A 248 -3.11 -3.69 -2.73
N LEU A 249 -3.69 -4.87 -2.47
CA LEU A 249 -5.04 -5.22 -2.91
C LEU A 249 -5.96 -5.36 -1.71
N ALA A 250 -7.19 -4.93 -1.88
CA ALA A 250 -8.32 -5.24 -1.03
C ALA A 250 -9.30 -6.13 -1.80
N MET A 251 -9.87 -7.09 -1.11
CA MET A 251 -10.89 -8.02 -1.60
C MET A 251 -12.18 -7.78 -0.83
N VAL A 252 -13.28 -7.57 -1.54
CA VAL A 252 -14.61 -7.28 -0.99
C VAL A 252 -15.66 -8.18 -1.62
N GLU A 253 -16.68 -8.47 -0.84
CA GLU A 253 -17.98 -8.87 -1.32
C GLU A 253 -18.72 -7.63 -1.84
N ARG A 254 -19.33 -7.76 -3.01
CA ARG A 254 -19.83 -6.67 -3.83
C ARG A 254 -21.33 -6.50 -3.62
N ASP A 255 -21.74 -6.30 -2.37
CA ASP A 255 -23.15 -6.14 -2.07
C ASP A 255 -23.56 -4.66 -1.97
N TRP A 256 -22.62 -3.76 -1.64
CA TRP A 256 -22.93 -2.34 -1.43
C TRP A 256 -21.88 -1.34 -1.97
N GLY A 257 -22.26 -0.63 -3.03
CA GLY A 257 -21.77 0.72 -3.36
C GLY A 257 -20.59 0.84 -4.35
N ASP A 258 -20.09 2.07 -4.48
CA ASP A 258 -19.00 2.46 -5.39
C ASP A 258 -17.62 2.25 -4.73
N PHE A 259 -17.32 1.00 -4.35
CA PHE A 259 -16.01 0.58 -3.87
C PHE A 259 -14.84 1.10 -4.72
N PRO A 260 -14.88 1.04 -6.08
CA PRO A 260 -13.82 1.61 -6.90
C PRO A 260 -13.60 3.12 -6.70
N ALA A 261 -14.66 3.93 -6.59
CA ALA A 261 -14.48 5.36 -6.32
C ALA A 261 -13.95 5.60 -4.91
N TRP A 262 -14.48 4.91 -3.91
CA TRP A 262 -14.05 5.06 -2.52
C TRP A 262 -12.56 4.75 -2.32
N ILE A 263 -12.07 3.61 -2.86
CA ILE A 263 -10.64 3.28 -2.81
C ILE A 263 -9.82 4.37 -3.50
N GLY A 264 -10.31 4.93 -4.61
CA GLY A 264 -9.65 6.03 -5.30
C GLY A 264 -9.54 7.30 -4.45
N GLU A 265 -10.61 7.70 -3.77
CA GLU A 265 -10.63 8.87 -2.90
C GLU A 265 -9.74 8.68 -1.67
N LEU A 266 -9.86 7.53 -1.00
CA LEU A 266 -9.04 7.17 0.16
C LEU A 266 -7.55 7.22 -0.19
N TYR A 267 -7.19 6.59 -1.29
CA TYR A 267 -5.83 6.56 -1.80
C TYR A 267 -5.29 7.96 -2.11
N ASN A 268 -6.04 8.76 -2.88
CA ASN A 268 -5.61 10.11 -3.24
C ASN A 268 -5.38 10.99 -2.01
N LYS A 269 -6.25 10.85 -1.00
CA LYS A 269 -6.12 11.59 0.25
C LYS A 269 -4.91 11.15 1.07
N ALA A 270 -4.67 9.83 1.18
CA ALA A 270 -3.48 9.29 1.84
C ALA A 270 -2.19 9.78 1.16
N LYS A 271 -2.10 9.67 -0.17
CA LYS A 271 -0.96 10.17 -0.95
C LYS A 271 -0.72 11.67 -0.73
N SER A 272 -1.77 12.48 -0.81
CA SER A 272 -1.65 13.93 -0.59
C SER A 272 -1.12 14.24 0.81
N ARG A 273 -1.67 13.57 1.83
CA ARG A 273 -1.29 13.82 3.22
C ARG A 273 0.13 13.38 3.52
N VAL A 274 0.57 12.23 3.00
CA VAL A 274 1.98 11.82 3.07
C VAL A 274 2.87 12.86 2.42
N LYS A 275 2.53 13.35 1.21
CA LYS A 275 3.31 14.38 0.52
C LYS A 275 3.39 15.67 1.32
N GLU A 276 2.29 16.12 1.94
CA GLU A 276 2.28 17.30 2.81
C GLU A 276 3.19 17.12 4.02
N TYR A 277 3.12 15.95 4.67
CA TYR A 277 4.03 15.62 5.76
C TYR A 277 5.47 15.68 5.25
N LEU A 278 5.84 14.94 4.22
CA LEU A 278 7.22 14.92 3.72
C LEU A 278 7.71 16.30 3.21
N ALA A 279 6.86 17.07 2.54
CA ALA A 279 7.20 18.40 2.00
C ALA A 279 7.34 19.46 3.09
N GLY A 280 6.42 19.48 4.07
CA GLY A 280 6.52 20.35 5.24
C GLY A 280 7.78 20.11 6.04
N ILE A 281 8.32 18.89 5.93
CA ILE A 281 9.59 18.55 6.55
C ILE A 281 10.79 18.96 5.68
N ALA A 282 10.76 18.73 4.36
CA ALA A 282 11.82 19.16 3.44
C ALA A 282 12.05 20.69 3.45
N ALA A 283 10.98 21.48 3.59
CA ALA A 283 11.04 22.93 3.71
C ALA A 283 11.78 23.41 4.98
N GLY A 284 11.78 22.62 6.06
CA GLY A 284 12.47 22.95 7.32
C GLY A 284 13.98 22.74 7.27
N VAL A 285 14.49 21.97 6.30
CA VAL A 285 15.91 21.60 6.18
C VAL A 285 16.63 22.35 5.04
N GLY A 286 15.91 23.16 4.25
CA GLY A 286 16.51 23.95 3.17
C GLY A 286 17.01 23.12 2.00
N ALA A 287 16.35 22.00 1.67
CA ALA A 287 16.74 21.15 0.54
C ALA A 287 15.91 21.45 -0.72
N ALA A 288 16.60 21.66 -1.84
CA ALA A 288 16.00 21.88 -3.15
C ALA A 288 15.15 20.67 -3.60
N VAL A 289 13.86 20.92 -3.77
CA VAL A 289 12.90 19.98 -4.37
C VAL A 289 13.23 19.87 -5.87
N GLY A 290 13.71 18.69 -6.30
CA GLY A 290 13.99 18.41 -7.72
C GLY A 290 15.17 17.47 -8.02
N GLY A 291 16.01 17.15 -7.03
CA GLY A 291 17.16 16.24 -7.18
C GLY A 291 16.89 14.78 -6.77
N PRO A 292 17.93 13.96 -6.56
CA PRO A 292 17.86 12.57 -6.05
C PRO A 292 17.01 12.41 -4.76
N LEU A 293 16.88 13.48 -3.98
CA LEU A 293 15.94 13.55 -2.85
C LEU A 293 14.47 13.30 -3.24
N GLY A 294 14.04 13.68 -4.44
CA GLY A 294 12.66 13.47 -4.90
C GLY A 294 12.31 11.99 -5.05
N ALA A 295 13.25 11.19 -5.56
CA ALA A 295 13.10 9.74 -5.67
C ALA A 295 13.04 9.07 -4.29
N LEU A 296 13.83 9.55 -3.33
CA LEU A 296 13.76 9.08 -1.95
C LEU A 296 12.41 9.43 -1.30
N VAL A 297 11.97 10.68 -1.42
CA VAL A 297 10.71 11.13 -0.85
C VAL A 297 9.55 10.27 -1.35
N GLY A 298 9.56 9.93 -2.64
CA GLY A 298 8.54 9.04 -3.16
C GLY A 298 8.68 7.61 -2.64
N ALA A 299 9.86 6.99 -2.64
CA ALA A 299 10.05 5.63 -2.07
C ALA A 299 9.55 5.52 -0.61
N VAL A 300 9.86 6.52 0.21
CA VAL A 300 9.34 6.66 1.57
C VAL A 300 7.81 6.80 1.58
N ALA A 301 7.28 7.67 0.72
CA ALA A 301 5.84 7.87 0.62
C ALA A 301 5.10 6.58 0.28
N GLY A 302 5.70 5.76 -0.59
CA GLY A 302 5.20 4.47 -0.97
C GLY A 302 4.95 3.51 0.19
N TRP A 303 5.95 3.31 1.05
CA TRP A 303 5.81 2.46 2.23
C TRP A 303 4.76 3.00 3.21
N VAL A 304 4.75 4.31 3.46
CA VAL A 304 3.79 4.94 4.38
C VAL A 304 2.37 4.81 3.84
N VAL A 305 2.14 5.10 2.56
CA VAL A 305 0.82 4.97 1.93
C VAL A 305 0.32 3.53 1.99
N GLY A 306 1.14 2.55 1.58
CA GLY A 306 0.75 1.14 1.62
C GLY A 306 0.36 0.68 3.02
N TRP A 307 1.16 1.02 4.03
CA TRP A 307 0.87 0.69 5.42
C TRP A 307 -0.41 1.36 5.94
N VAL A 308 -0.63 2.64 5.62
CA VAL A 308 -1.84 3.37 6.05
C VAL A 308 -3.08 2.78 5.40
N VAL A 309 -3.04 2.48 4.10
CA VAL A 309 -4.17 1.87 3.39
C VAL A 309 -4.47 0.49 3.97
N ASP A 310 -3.47 -0.37 4.16
CA ASP A 310 -3.66 -1.70 4.75
C ASP A 310 -4.27 -1.66 6.16
N ASN A 311 -3.67 -0.87 7.06
CA ASN A 311 -4.13 -0.82 8.45
C ASN A 311 -5.48 -0.13 8.58
N LEU A 312 -5.79 0.81 7.71
CA LEU A 312 -7.11 1.42 7.70
C LEU A 312 -8.16 0.44 7.20
N ILE A 313 -7.93 -0.20 6.05
CA ILE A 313 -8.86 -1.19 5.49
C ILE A 313 -9.09 -2.30 6.52
N GLY A 314 -8.02 -2.83 7.13
CA GLY A 314 -8.09 -3.82 8.19
C GLY A 314 -8.68 -3.33 9.52
N TRP A 315 -8.81 -2.03 9.76
CA TRP A 315 -9.53 -1.50 10.92
C TRP A 315 -11.01 -1.28 10.62
N ILE A 316 -11.31 -0.77 9.42
CA ILE A 316 -12.66 -0.59 8.89
C ILE A 316 -13.40 -1.94 8.85
N THR A 317 -12.74 -3.03 8.41
CA THR A 317 -13.31 -4.39 8.49
C THR A 317 -13.80 -4.73 9.90
N THR A 318 -12.98 -4.45 10.91
CA THR A 318 -13.30 -4.83 12.31
C THR A 318 -14.47 -4.05 12.89
N LEU A 319 -14.87 -2.93 12.27
CA LEU A 319 -16.01 -2.14 12.72
C LEU A 319 -17.32 -2.52 12.05
N TRP A 320 -17.25 -3.01 10.81
CA TRP A 320 -18.42 -3.13 9.94
C TRP A 320 -18.71 -4.53 9.41
N GLU A 321 -17.87 -5.51 9.75
CA GLU A 321 -18.03 -6.99 9.70
C GLU A 321 -18.56 -7.67 8.43
N ASP A 322 -19.23 -7.00 7.50
CA ASP A 322 -20.11 -7.69 6.56
C ASP A 322 -19.56 -7.78 5.11
N ASP A 323 -18.83 -6.80 4.53
CA ASP A 323 -18.52 -6.86 3.07
C ASP A 323 -17.02 -6.90 2.67
N LEU A 324 -16.06 -6.81 3.62
CA LEU A 324 -14.64 -6.70 3.30
C LEU A 324 -13.86 -7.89 3.85
N ILE A 325 -13.44 -8.75 2.93
CA ILE A 325 -12.69 -9.98 3.20
C ILE A 325 -11.26 -9.66 3.66
N GLY A 326 -10.66 -8.58 3.16
CA GLY A 326 -9.42 -8.04 3.73
C GLY A 326 -8.52 -7.32 2.74
N SER A 327 -7.34 -6.89 3.19
CA SER A 327 -6.26 -6.36 2.34
C SER A 327 -4.96 -7.15 2.48
N LYS A 328 -4.15 -7.17 1.42
CA LYS A 328 -2.79 -7.72 1.39
C LYS A 328 -1.89 -6.85 0.54
N THR A 329 -0.66 -6.64 1.02
CA THR A 329 0.42 -6.04 0.24
C THR A 329 1.40 -7.10 -0.26
N PHE A 330 1.62 -7.09 -1.56
CA PHE A 330 2.59 -7.90 -2.29
C PHE A 330 3.80 -7.03 -2.59
N THR A 331 4.99 -7.47 -2.20
CA THR A 331 6.24 -6.73 -2.43
C THR A 331 7.16 -7.51 -3.36
N PHE A 332 7.75 -6.83 -4.34
CA PHE A 332 8.80 -7.36 -5.19
C PHE A 332 10.04 -6.47 -5.13
N THR A 333 11.18 -7.07 -4.80
CA THR A 333 12.49 -6.42 -4.85
C THR A 333 13.25 -6.93 -6.06
N HIS A 334 13.45 -6.06 -7.04
CA HIS A 334 14.25 -6.35 -8.22
C HIS A 334 15.72 -5.98 -7.94
N ALA A 335 16.59 -6.98 -7.89
CA ALA A 335 17.96 -6.80 -7.41
C ALA A 335 18.88 -6.02 -8.36
N GLY A 336 18.59 -5.96 -9.66
CA GLY A 336 19.45 -5.32 -10.64
C GLY A 336 18.89 -5.40 -12.06
N PRO A 337 19.50 -4.69 -13.04
CA PRO A 337 18.99 -4.54 -14.40
C PRO A 337 18.94 -5.86 -15.19
N ARG A 338 19.66 -6.88 -14.73
CA ARG A 338 19.74 -8.22 -15.35
C ARG A 338 19.21 -9.32 -14.44
N ALA A 339 18.63 -8.96 -13.31
CA ALA A 339 18.15 -9.96 -12.35
C ALA A 339 16.94 -10.71 -12.92
N THR A 340 16.80 -11.97 -12.52
CA THR A 340 15.74 -12.89 -12.96
C THR A 340 15.28 -13.72 -11.76
N PHE A 341 14.20 -14.49 -11.94
CA PHE A 341 13.71 -15.43 -10.94
C PHE A 341 14.38 -16.79 -11.14
N GLY A 342 15.63 -16.94 -10.70
CA GLY A 342 16.36 -18.21 -10.89
C GLY A 342 16.63 -18.53 -12.36
N GLY A 343 16.87 -17.51 -13.19
CA GLY A 343 17.01 -17.65 -14.65
C GLY A 343 15.68 -17.65 -15.41
N ARG A 344 14.54 -17.46 -14.73
CA ARG A 344 13.20 -17.43 -15.32
C ARG A 344 12.62 -16.02 -15.38
N THR A 345 11.66 -15.82 -16.28
CA THR A 345 10.85 -14.60 -16.38
C THR A 345 9.70 -14.57 -15.39
N ARG A 346 9.29 -15.71 -14.84
CA ARG A 346 8.17 -15.82 -13.89
C ARG A 346 8.67 -16.25 -12.52
N SER A 347 8.20 -15.58 -11.46
CA SER A 347 8.45 -16.03 -10.08
C SER A 347 7.71 -17.34 -9.80
N SER A 348 7.99 -17.96 -8.65
CA SER A 348 7.07 -18.95 -8.09
C SER A 348 5.70 -18.33 -7.86
N THR A 349 4.64 -19.13 -8.04
CA THR A 349 3.29 -18.74 -7.66
C THR A 349 3.15 -18.78 -6.14
N ASN A 350 2.69 -17.67 -5.57
CA ASN A 350 2.40 -17.54 -4.16
C ASN A 350 0.88 -17.67 -3.92
N ALA A 351 0.50 -18.46 -2.92
CA ALA A 351 -0.88 -18.66 -2.53
C ALA A 351 -1.15 -17.95 -1.20
N LEU A 352 -2.08 -17.00 -1.19
CA LEU A 352 -2.44 -16.25 0.02
C LEU A 352 -3.91 -16.41 0.34
N VAL A 353 -4.18 -16.63 1.62
CA VAL A 353 -5.53 -16.73 2.17
C VAL A 353 -6.00 -15.35 2.67
N TRP A 354 -7.23 -15.03 2.32
CA TRP A 354 -7.99 -13.85 2.69
C TRP A 354 -9.14 -14.35 3.57
N ASN A 355 -9.34 -13.75 4.74
CA ASN A 355 -10.39 -14.14 5.68
C ASN A 355 -11.05 -12.89 6.23
N GLY A 356 -12.38 -12.83 6.13
CA GLY A 356 -13.20 -11.71 6.59
C GLY A 356 -14.62 -11.89 6.08
N SER A 357 -15.59 -11.18 6.67
CA SER A 357 -16.99 -11.23 6.23
C SER A 357 -17.66 -12.61 6.30
N GLY A 358 -17.09 -13.55 7.05
CA GLY A 358 -17.57 -14.94 7.08
C GLY A 358 -17.01 -15.82 5.96
N GLY A 359 -16.37 -15.24 4.94
CA GLY A 359 -15.77 -15.97 3.82
C GLY A 359 -14.25 -16.14 3.93
N SER A 360 -13.74 -17.11 3.17
CA SER A 360 -12.33 -17.44 3.03
C SER A 360 -11.98 -17.70 1.58
N TYR A 361 -10.97 -16.99 1.06
CA TYR A 361 -10.57 -17.13 -0.34
C TYR A 361 -9.06 -17.25 -0.43
N ARG A 362 -8.58 -17.98 -1.44
CA ARG A 362 -7.17 -18.13 -1.73
C ARG A 362 -6.83 -17.59 -3.10
N THR A 363 -5.99 -16.57 -3.15
CA THR A 363 -5.45 -16.04 -4.40
C THR A 363 -4.13 -16.71 -4.74
N TYR A 364 -3.92 -17.00 -6.02
CA TYR A 364 -2.67 -17.48 -6.58
C TYR A 364 -2.08 -16.37 -7.44
N THR A 365 -0.92 -15.85 -7.03
CA THR A 365 -0.33 -14.64 -7.62
C THR A 365 1.15 -14.83 -7.89
N TYR A 366 1.70 -14.07 -8.83
CA TYR A 366 3.12 -14.14 -9.17
C TYR A 366 3.60 -12.84 -9.82
N TRP A 367 4.91 -12.69 -9.93
CA TRP A 367 5.55 -11.60 -10.64
C TRP A 367 6.13 -12.10 -11.96
N GLU A 368 6.06 -11.27 -13.00
CA GLU A 368 6.56 -11.60 -14.33
C GLU A 368 7.42 -10.48 -14.91
N LEU A 369 8.63 -10.80 -15.35
CA LEU A 369 9.54 -9.94 -16.08
C LEU A 369 9.26 -10.06 -17.58
N PHE A 370 9.17 -8.93 -18.26
CA PHE A 370 8.93 -8.88 -19.70
C PHE A 370 9.59 -7.65 -20.34
N ASN A 371 9.61 -7.62 -21.67
CA ASN A 371 10.14 -6.50 -22.44
C ASN A 371 9.03 -5.58 -22.93
#